data_AF-A0A958DMM3-F1
#
_entry.id   AF-A0A958DMM3-F1
#
_cell.length_a   1.000
_cell.length_b   1.000
_cell.length_c   1.000
_cell.angle_alpha   90.00
_cell.angle_beta   90.00
_cell.angle_gamma   90.00
#
_symmetry.space_group_name_H-M   'P 1'
#
loop_
_entity.id
_entity.type
_entity.pdbx_description
1 polymer ?
#
loop_
_entity_poly.entity_id
_entity_poly.type
_entity_poly.pdbx_seq_one_letter_code
_entity_poly.pdbx_strand_id
1 'polypeptide(L)'
;MVLNAFNLTLLLACLVMAFLVLKLLPPLFRKDHKSYDESLDERLEQFSTRLIKLLDNRQLWEQVVQFCRKILDVPQIAIITFQEYDPSPYRIDHSEGIAEDQIAELLNHSDPNLVRLLEENPQIVYRPDLPAGGALGELLNTFQLHLLIPLIREKTLIGLILFGDPRPELKISRHSIHVLRLMSAQIAITLEHIRTLESKFQSEKMAGLGMLASQIAHDFKSFIALTQNQSREIGRVAETAVQAERQLNRLDARGETSTAALTEALKTLLEAAKVQKQKNEKLMK
;
A
#
# COMPACT_ATOMS: atom_id res chain seq x y z
N MET A 1 -80.00 -25.53 25.67
CA MET A 1 -78.86 -25.89 24.79
C MET A 1 -79.34 -25.94 23.35
N VAL A 2 -79.51 -24.78 22.72
CA VAL A 2 -79.64 -24.70 21.26
C VAL A 2 -78.47 -23.84 20.84
N LEU A 3 -77.31 -24.49 20.66
CA LEU A 3 -76.20 -23.83 20.00
C LEU A 3 -76.65 -23.67 18.55
N ASN A 4 -77.21 -22.49 18.26
CA ASN A 4 -77.86 -22.17 16.99
C ASN A 4 -76.98 -22.64 15.84
N ALA A 5 -77.54 -23.47 14.96
CA ALA A 5 -76.86 -23.97 13.76
C ALA A 5 -76.21 -22.84 12.95
N PHE A 6 -76.75 -21.62 13.07
CA PHE A 6 -76.22 -20.38 12.53
C PHE A 6 -74.80 -20.01 13.01
N ASN A 7 -74.48 -20.24 14.28
CA ASN A 7 -73.14 -19.92 14.79
C ASN A 7 -72.08 -20.92 14.29
N LEU A 8 -72.50 -22.17 14.06
CA LEU A 8 -71.60 -23.20 13.54
C LEU A 8 -71.27 -22.97 12.05
N THR A 9 -72.25 -22.56 11.25
CA THR A 9 -72.02 -22.24 9.83
C THR A 9 -71.15 -21.01 9.65
N LEU A 10 -71.33 -19.98 10.50
CA LEU A 10 -70.50 -18.78 10.46
C LEU A 10 -69.04 -19.08 10.83
N LEU A 11 -68.81 -19.91 11.84
CA LEU A 11 -67.48 -20.30 12.28
C LEU A 11 -66.78 -21.14 11.19
N LEU A 12 -67.50 -22.08 10.57
CA LEU A 12 -66.98 -22.87 9.45
C LEU A 12 -66.62 -21.99 8.25
N ALA A 13 -67.46 -21.01 7.92
CA ALA A 13 -67.20 -20.07 6.82
C ALA A 13 -65.95 -19.21 7.09
N CYS A 14 -65.78 -18.71 8.32
CA CYS A 14 -64.55 -17.99 8.72
C CYS A 14 -63.31 -18.87 8.62
N LEU A 15 -63.40 -20.14 9.01
CA LEU A 15 -62.26 -21.07 8.98
C LEU A 15 -61.86 -21.40 7.54
N VAL A 16 -62.85 -21.62 6.66
CA VAL A 16 -62.62 -21.81 5.22
C VAL A 16 -62.02 -20.55 4.61
N MET A 17 -62.55 -19.36 4.92
CA MET A 17 -62.04 -18.09 4.41
C MET A 17 -60.61 -17.82 4.89
N ALA A 18 -60.31 -18.05 6.17
CA ALA A 18 -58.97 -17.93 6.73
C ALA A 18 -57.99 -18.91 6.07
N PHE A 19 -58.41 -20.16 5.84
CA PHE A 19 -57.62 -21.16 5.13
C PHE A 19 -57.38 -20.78 3.66
N LEU A 20 -58.40 -20.24 2.99
CA LEU A 20 -58.32 -19.76 1.61
C LEU A 20 -57.36 -18.57 1.50
N VAL A 21 -57.47 -17.61 2.42
CA VAL A 21 -56.57 -16.46 2.55
C VAL A 21 -55.13 -16.96 2.81
N LEU A 22 -54.92 -17.92 3.71
CA LEU A 22 -53.60 -18.52 3.95
C LEU A 22 -53.04 -19.23 2.71
N LYS A 23 -53.89 -19.89 1.91
CA LYS A 23 -53.50 -20.59 0.68
C LYS A 23 -53.34 -19.68 -0.54
N LEU A 24 -53.95 -18.51 -0.55
CA LEU A 24 -53.83 -17.51 -1.63
C LEU A 24 -52.78 -16.43 -1.35
N LEU A 25 -52.38 -16.21 -0.08
CA LEU A 25 -51.23 -15.37 0.29
C LEU A 25 -49.79 -15.93 0.10
N PRO A 26 -49.51 -17.18 -0.36
CA PRO A 26 -48.13 -17.64 -0.50
C PRO A 26 -47.22 -16.85 -1.45
N PRO A 27 -47.67 -16.07 -2.46
CA PRO A 27 -46.72 -15.39 -3.34
C PRO A 27 -46.25 -14.02 -2.82
N LEU A 28 -46.77 -13.49 -1.71
CA LEU A 28 -46.31 -12.19 -1.17
C LEU A 28 -45.17 -12.30 -0.15
N PHE A 29 -44.97 -13.48 0.46
CA PHE A 29 -43.88 -13.72 1.42
C PHE A 29 -42.86 -14.78 0.97
N ARG A 30 -43.10 -15.47 -0.16
CA ARG A 30 -42.05 -16.20 -0.90
C ARG A 30 -41.36 -15.26 -1.90
N LYS A 31 -40.74 -14.20 -1.40
CA LYS A 31 -39.84 -13.39 -2.23
C LYS A 31 -38.45 -14.04 -2.22
N ASP A 32 -38.23 -14.89 -3.21
CA ASP A 32 -36.96 -15.27 -3.84
C ASP A 32 -35.67 -15.25 -2.99
N HIS A 33 -35.54 -16.13 -1.99
CA HIS A 33 -34.20 -16.42 -1.46
C HIS A 33 -33.25 -16.95 -2.54
N LYS A 34 -33.77 -17.71 -3.51
CA LYS A 34 -32.97 -18.24 -4.62
C LYS A 34 -32.41 -17.14 -5.55
N SER A 35 -33.20 -16.12 -5.86
CA SER A 35 -32.73 -14.99 -6.69
C SER A 35 -31.76 -14.09 -5.94
N TYR A 36 -31.93 -13.94 -4.62
CA TYR A 36 -30.98 -13.17 -3.80
C TYR A 36 -29.62 -13.87 -3.72
N ASP A 37 -29.58 -15.18 -3.50
CA ASP A 37 -28.35 -15.97 -3.42
C ASP A 37 -27.60 -15.99 -4.78
N GLU A 38 -28.31 -16.25 -5.90
CA GLU A 38 -27.70 -16.18 -7.25
C GLU A 38 -27.09 -14.78 -7.52
N SER A 39 -27.74 -13.71 -7.07
CA SER A 39 -27.23 -12.35 -7.24
C SER A 39 -25.99 -12.05 -6.39
N LEU A 40 -25.81 -12.72 -5.24
CA LEU A 40 -24.65 -12.53 -4.37
C LEU A 40 -23.41 -13.25 -4.90
N ASP A 41 -23.59 -14.46 -5.45
CA ASP A 41 -22.51 -15.20 -6.09
C ASP A 41 -21.98 -14.46 -7.32
N GLU A 42 -22.87 -13.94 -8.19
CA GLU A 42 -22.49 -13.08 -9.32
C GLU A 42 -21.73 -11.82 -8.85
N ARG A 43 -22.19 -11.19 -7.77
CA ARG A 43 -21.51 -10.01 -7.19
C ARG A 43 -20.13 -10.37 -6.66
N LEU A 44 -19.98 -11.52 -6.01
CA LEU A 44 -18.70 -12.00 -5.49
C LEU A 44 -17.72 -12.31 -6.62
N GLU A 45 -18.19 -12.93 -7.71
CA GLU A 45 -17.37 -13.21 -8.90
C GLU A 45 -16.88 -11.90 -9.55
N GLN A 46 -17.79 -10.94 -9.75
CA GLN A 46 -17.45 -9.62 -10.27
C GLN A 46 -16.50 -8.84 -9.34
N PHE A 47 -16.65 -9.01 -8.03
CA PHE A 47 -15.76 -8.41 -7.04
C PHE A 47 -14.36 -9.03 -7.11
N SER A 48 -14.26 -10.36 -7.11
CA SER A 48 -12.99 -11.09 -7.22
C SER A 48 -12.24 -10.71 -8.51
N THR A 49 -12.93 -10.67 -9.64
CA THR A 49 -12.34 -10.28 -10.94
C THR A 49 -11.82 -8.84 -10.92
N ARG A 50 -12.48 -7.93 -10.18
CA ARG A 50 -12.00 -6.55 -10.02
C ARG A 50 -10.79 -6.50 -9.11
N LEU A 51 -10.78 -7.21 -8.00
CA LEU A 51 -9.66 -7.22 -7.05
C LEU A 51 -8.33 -7.65 -7.70
N ILE A 52 -8.36 -8.66 -8.57
CA ILE A 52 -7.15 -9.17 -9.24
C ILE A 52 -6.48 -8.10 -10.13
N LYS A 53 -7.24 -7.12 -10.62
CA LYS A 53 -6.75 -6.06 -11.50
C LYS A 53 -6.14 -4.88 -10.74
N LEU A 54 -6.24 -4.86 -9.41
CA LEU A 54 -5.80 -3.74 -8.60
C LEU A 54 -4.30 -3.85 -8.31
N LEU A 55 -3.62 -2.72 -8.43
CA LEU A 55 -2.19 -2.58 -8.14
C LEU A 55 -1.93 -1.58 -6.99
N ASP A 56 -3.00 -1.07 -6.37
CA ASP A 56 -2.95 0.00 -5.38
C ASP A 56 -3.89 -0.32 -4.21
N ASN A 57 -3.37 -0.18 -2.99
CA ASN A 57 -4.08 -0.37 -1.73
C ASN A 57 -5.29 0.56 -1.62
N ARG A 58 -5.20 1.81 -2.09
CA ARG A 58 -6.32 2.76 -2.00
C ARG A 58 -7.53 2.28 -2.81
N GLN A 59 -7.29 1.84 -4.04
CA GLN A 59 -8.33 1.32 -4.92
C GLN A 59 -8.93 0.03 -4.37
N LEU A 60 -8.10 -0.82 -3.74
CA LEU A 60 -8.57 -2.03 -3.05
C LEU A 60 -9.60 -1.67 -1.98
N TRP A 61 -9.28 -0.75 -1.08
CA TRP A 61 -10.19 -0.38 0.01
C TRP A 61 -11.47 0.27 -0.46
N GLU A 62 -11.41 1.13 -1.48
CA GLU A 62 -12.61 1.71 -2.10
C GLU A 62 -13.54 0.62 -2.67
N GLN A 63 -13.00 -0.40 -3.34
CA GLN A 63 -13.81 -1.52 -3.85
C GLN A 63 -14.40 -2.37 -2.71
N VAL A 64 -13.61 -2.64 -1.66
CA VAL A 64 -14.06 -3.40 -0.47
C VAL A 64 -15.22 -2.69 0.21
N VAL A 65 -15.08 -1.39 0.48
CA VAL A 65 -16.12 -0.55 1.10
C VAL A 65 -17.40 -0.55 0.27
N GLN A 66 -17.28 -0.33 -1.05
CA GLN A 66 -18.44 -0.34 -1.95
C GLN A 66 -19.14 -1.70 -1.98
N PHE A 67 -18.39 -2.80 -1.96
CA PHE A 67 -18.96 -4.14 -1.95
C PHE A 67 -19.66 -4.42 -0.61
N CYS A 68 -19.02 -4.12 0.51
CA CYS A 68 -19.59 -4.36 1.83
C CYS A 68 -20.86 -3.54 2.06
N ARG A 69 -20.89 -2.27 1.64
CA ARG A 69 -22.11 -1.45 1.68
C ARG A 69 -23.26 -2.06 0.89
N LYS A 70 -22.99 -2.59 -0.30
CA LYS A 70 -24.02 -3.22 -1.14
C LYS A 70 -24.59 -4.50 -0.51
N ILE A 71 -23.82 -5.20 0.32
CA ILE A 71 -24.23 -6.46 0.96
C ILE A 71 -24.87 -6.24 2.33
N LEU A 72 -24.29 -5.34 3.12
CA LEU A 72 -24.63 -5.20 4.54
C LEU A 72 -25.46 -3.95 4.86
N ASP A 73 -25.51 -2.96 3.97
CA ASP A 73 -26.20 -1.68 4.20
C ASP A 73 -25.82 -1.03 5.56
N VAL A 74 -24.52 -1.07 5.86
CA VAL A 74 -23.94 -0.59 7.11
C VAL A 74 -23.40 0.83 6.97
N PRO A 75 -23.70 1.73 7.90
CA PRO A 75 -23.26 3.12 7.86
C PRO A 75 -21.82 3.30 8.36
N GLN A 76 -21.28 2.36 9.13
CA GLN A 76 -19.95 2.46 9.70
C GLN A 76 -19.08 1.30 9.22
N ILE A 77 -17.90 1.63 8.70
CA ILE A 77 -16.90 0.66 8.25
C ILE A 77 -15.50 1.19 8.54
N ALA A 78 -14.63 0.34 9.06
CA ALA A 78 -13.21 0.64 9.14
C ALA A 78 -12.38 -0.54 8.65
N ILE A 79 -11.24 -0.24 8.04
CA ILE A 79 -10.28 -1.22 7.54
C ILE A 79 -8.93 -0.90 8.15
N ILE A 80 -8.37 -1.90 8.82
CA ILE A 80 -7.10 -1.81 9.53
C ILE A 80 -6.16 -2.85 8.94
N THR A 81 -4.91 -2.51 8.71
CA THR A 81 -3.85 -3.47 8.38
C THR A 81 -2.80 -3.51 9.48
N PHE A 82 -2.30 -4.70 9.78
CA PHE A 82 -1.21 -4.89 10.73
C PHE A 82 0.14 -4.80 10.02
N GLN A 83 1.13 -4.30 10.75
CA GLN A 83 2.48 -4.07 10.26
C GLN A 83 3.49 -4.78 11.17
N GLU A 84 4.33 -5.65 10.59
CA GLU A 84 5.32 -6.42 11.36
C GLU A 84 6.57 -5.60 11.77
N TYR A 85 6.87 -4.49 11.07
CA TYR A 85 8.16 -3.79 11.17
C TYR A 85 8.05 -2.27 11.35
N ASP A 86 6.89 -1.76 11.78
CA ASP A 86 6.63 -0.33 11.94
C ASP A 86 6.48 0.02 13.44
N PRO A 87 6.95 1.20 13.93
CA PRO A 87 6.67 1.66 15.29
C PRO A 87 5.18 1.69 15.65
N SER A 88 4.28 1.81 14.68
CA SER A 88 2.85 1.58 14.89
C SER A 88 2.49 0.13 14.55
N PRO A 89 1.89 -0.66 15.47
CA PRO A 89 1.56 -2.06 15.20
C PRO A 89 0.47 -2.23 14.13
N TYR A 90 -0.25 -1.15 13.79
CA TYR A 90 -1.29 -1.14 12.78
C TYR A 90 -1.39 0.20 12.06
N ARG A 91 -2.07 0.18 10.91
CA ARG A 91 -2.48 1.34 10.12
C ARG A 91 -3.98 1.29 9.86
N ILE A 92 -4.65 2.42 10.01
CA ILE A 92 -6.05 2.58 9.60
C ILE A 92 -6.03 3.02 8.13
N ASP A 93 -6.39 2.11 7.22
CA ASP A 93 -6.38 2.38 5.78
C ASP A 93 -7.68 3.04 5.31
N HIS A 94 -8.77 2.80 6.02
CA HIS A 94 -10.06 3.41 5.77
C HIS A 94 -10.86 3.50 7.06
N SER A 95 -11.53 4.62 7.30
CA SER A 95 -12.52 4.73 8.36
C SER A 95 -13.67 5.63 7.93
N GLU A 96 -14.89 5.13 8.09
CA GLU A 96 -16.10 5.87 7.87
C GLU A 96 -17.09 5.59 8.99
N GLY A 97 -17.56 6.65 9.65
CA GLY A 97 -18.54 6.55 10.73
C GLY A 97 -18.00 5.96 12.05
N ILE A 98 -16.71 5.56 12.08
CA ILE A 98 -15.96 5.16 13.29
C ILE A 98 -14.79 6.13 13.42
N ALA A 99 -14.60 6.74 14.59
CA ALA A 99 -13.50 7.66 14.78
C ALA A 99 -12.18 6.90 14.99
N GLU A 100 -11.05 7.44 14.51
CA GLU A 100 -9.76 6.76 14.57
C GLU A 100 -9.25 6.53 16.01
N ASP A 101 -9.59 7.44 16.92
CA ASP A 101 -9.32 7.32 18.36
C ASP A 101 -10.09 6.15 18.99
N GLN A 102 -11.34 5.93 18.59
CA GLN A 102 -12.13 4.77 19.02
C GLN A 102 -11.52 3.46 18.52
N ILE A 103 -11.02 3.44 17.28
CA ILE A 103 -10.33 2.27 16.72
C ILE A 103 -9.04 2.01 17.51
N ALA A 104 -8.28 3.06 17.81
CA ALA A 104 -7.06 2.94 18.58
C ALA A 104 -7.32 2.43 20.00
N GLU A 105 -8.36 2.93 20.67
CA GLU A 105 -8.79 2.48 21.99
C GLU A 105 -9.23 1.01 21.97
N LEU A 106 -10.01 0.60 20.96
CA LEU A 106 -10.43 -0.79 20.76
C LEU A 106 -9.24 -1.73 20.61
N LEU A 107 -8.27 -1.39 19.75
CA LEU A 107 -7.11 -2.24 19.46
C LEU A 107 -6.11 -2.30 20.62
N ASN A 108 -6.02 -1.22 21.42
CA ASN A 108 -5.15 -1.15 22.59
C ASN A 108 -5.83 -1.69 23.86
N HIS A 109 -7.11 -2.07 23.79
CA HIS A 109 -7.83 -2.62 24.93
C HIS A 109 -7.15 -3.93 25.39
N SER A 110 -6.70 -3.95 26.63
CA SER A 110 -5.85 -5.05 27.14
C SER A 110 -6.66 -6.31 27.48
N ASP A 111 -7.94 -6.16 27.83
CA ASP A 111 -8.83 -7.28 28.15
C ASP A 111 -10.25 -7.06 27.60
N PRO A 112 -10.68 -7.78 26.55
CA PRO A 112 -9.90 -8.77 25.82
C PRO A 112 -8.90 -8.12 24.86
N ASN A 113 -7.70 -8.70 24.74
CA ASN A 113 -6.79 -8.35 23.65
C ASN A 113 -7.35 -8.89 22.32
N LEU A 114 -8.03 -8.01 21.59
CA LEU A 114 -8.76 -8.36 20.38
C LEU A 114 -7.85 -8.98 19.30
N VAL A 115 -6.66 -8.41 19.10
CA VAL A 115 -5.70 -8.88 18.09
C VAL A 115 -5.28 -10.31 18.40
N ARG A 116 -4.86 -10.58 19.64
CA ARG A 116 -4.45 -11.91 20.07
C ARG A 116 -5.58 -12.94 19.97
N LEU A 117 -6.80 -12.57 20.34
CA LEU A 117 -7.96 -13.47 20.19
C LEU A 117 -8.20 -13.87 18.73
N LEU A 118 -8.05 -12.92 17.80
CA LEU A 118 -8.23 -13.17 16.37
C LEU A 118 -7.06 -13.93 15.75
N GLU A 119 -5.85 -13.80 16.29
CA GLU A 119 -4.70 -14.62 15.91
C GLU A 119 -4.86 -16.08 16.37
N GLU A 120 -5.32 -16.29 17.61
CA GLU A 120 -5.53 -17.63 18.18
C GLU A 120 -6.74 -18.34 17.54
N ASN A 121 -7.81 -17.60 17.23
CA ASN A 121 -9.02 -18.13 16.60
C ASN A 121 -9.53 -17.20 15.49
N PRO A 122 -8.99 -17.33 14.25
CA PRO A 122 -9.32 -16.46 13.14
C PRO A 122 -10.71 -16.80 12.56
N GLN A 123 -11.74 -16.21 13.15
CA GLN A 123 -13.11 -16.32 12.68
C GLN A 123 -13.78 -14.96 12.59
N ILE A 124 -14.74 -14.85 11.66
CA ILE A 124 -15.65 -13.70 11.62
C ILE A 124 -16.41 -13.67 12.94
N VAL A 125 -16.35 -12.54 13.64
CA VAL A 125 -17.06 -12.32 14.90
C VAL A 125 -18.30 -11.52 14.61
N TYR A 126 -19.46 -12.14 14.76
CA TYR A 126 -20.75 -11.47 14.69
C TYR A 126 -21.30 -11.32 16.11
N ARG A 127 -21.48 -10.07 16.56
CA ARG A 127 -21.81 -9.76 17.96
C ARG A 127 -23.04 -10.51 18.48
N PRO A 128 -24.16 -10.64 17.74
CA PRO A 128 -25.32 -11.40 18.19
C PRO A 128 -25.08 -12.90 18.42
N ASP A 129 -24.01 -13.48 17.86
CA ASP A 129 -23.63 -14.88 18.08
C ASP A 129 -22.76 -15.05 19.35
N LEU A 130 -22.32 -13.95 19.98
CA LEU A 130 -21.51 -13.99 21.19
C LEU A 130 -22.37 -14.26 22.44
N PRO A 131 -21.81 -14.95 23.45
CA PRO A 131 -22.50 -15.15 24.72
C PRO A 131 -22.80 -13.82 25.40
N ALA A 132 -24.02 -13.68 25.93
CA ALA A 132 -24.42 -12.52 26.72
C ALA A 132 -23.50 -12.35 27.93
N GLY A 133 -22.99 -11.14 28.15
CA GLY A 133 -22.04 -10.83 29.24
C GLY A 133 -20.61 -11.33 29.02
N GLY A 134 -20.26 -11.78 27.80
CA GLY A 134 -18.86 -12.06 27.46
C GLY A 134 -18.07 -10.78 27.22
N ALA A 135 -16.83 -10.72 27.72
CA ALA A 135 -15.95 -9.53 27.61
C ALA A 135 -15.81 -9.00 26.17
N LEU A 136 -15.69 -9.89 25.18
CA LEU A 136 -15.66 -9.50 23.76
C LEU A 136 -16.99 -8.90 23.29
N GLY A 137 -18.12 -9.45 23.72
CA GLY A 137 -19.44 -8.92 23.37
C GLY A 137 -19.66 -7.53 23.97
N GLU A 138 -19.23 -7.32 25.22
CA GLU A 138 -19.26 -6.02 25.89
C GLU A 138 -18.36 -5.01 25.21
N LEU A 139 -17.12 -5.40 24.87
CA LEU A 139 -16.19 -4.56 24.11
C LEU A 139 -16.83 -4.09 22.79
N LEU A 140 -17.34 -5.02 21.98
CA LEU A 140 -18.00 -4.67 20.72
C LEU A 140 -19.23 -3.78 20.92
N ASN A 141 -19.97 -3.99 22.00
CA ASN A 141 -21.13 -3.16 22.33
C ASN A 141 -20.73 -1.72 22.71
N THR A 142 -19.65 -1.55 23.47
CA THR A 142 -19.09 -0.23 23.84
C THR A 142 -18.73 0.58 22.60
N PHE A 143 -18.12 -0.07 21.60
CA PHE A 143 -17.72 0.57 20.34
C PHE A 143 -18.81 0.51 19.24
N GLN A 144 -20.02 0.07 19.57
CA GLN A 144 -21.16 -0.06 18.62
C GLN A 144 -20.85 -0.91 17.38
N LEU A 145 -19.96 -1.88 17.52
CA LEU A 145 -19.54 -2.82 16.47
C LEU A 145 -20.45 -4.04 16.45
N HIS A 146 -20.86 -4.46 15.26
CA HIS A 146 -21.68 -5.67 15.07
C HIS A 146 -20.93 -6.81 14.40
N LEU A 147 -19.93 -6.49 13.58
CA LEU A 147 -19.20 -7.49 12.82
C LEU A 147 -17.71 -7.15 12.74
N LEU A 148 -16.89 -8.17 12.99
CA LEU A 148 -15.46 -8.14 12.75
C LEU A 148 -15.10 -9.21 11.73
N ILE A 149 -14.31 -8.84 10.73
CA ILE A 149 -13.83 -9.77 9.70
C ILE A 149 -12.30 -9.76 9.70
N PRO A 150 -11.65 -10.81 10.22
CA PRO A 150 -10.20 -10.90 10.15
C PRO A 150 -9.74 -11.15 8.71
N LEU A 151 -8.67 -10.48 8.31
CA LEU A 151 -7.95 -10.72 7.06
C LEU A 151 -6.74 -11.60 7.39
N ILE A 152 -6.79 -12.85 6.94
CA ILE A 152 -5.79 -13.87 7.29
C ILE A 152 -5.06 -14.33 6.04
N ARG A 153 -3.73 -14.38 6.14
CA ARG A 153 -2.86 -14.97 5.12
C ARG A 153 -1.88 -15.91 5.79
N GLU A 154 -1.82 -17.16 5.33
CA GLU A 154 -0.83 -18.14 5.81
C GLU A 154 -0.81 -18.31 7.35
N LYS A 155 -1.99 -18.19 7.99
CA LYS A 155 -2.21 -18.21 9.45
C LYS A 155 -1.77 -16.95 10.21
N THR A 156 -1.34 -15.91 9.50
CA THR A 156 -1.04 -14.60 10.07
C THR A 156 -2.22 -13.66 9.89
N LEU A 157 -2.57 -12.92 10.94
CA LEU A 157 -3.55 -11.84 10.89
C LEU A 157 -2.89 -10.61 10.27
N ILE A 158 -3.26 -10.29 9.02
CA ILE A 158 -2.67 -9.17 8.27
C ILE A 158 -3.54 -7.91 8.29
N GLY A 159 -4.78 -8.03 8.75
CA GLY A 159 -5.69 -6.90 8.90
C GLY A 159 -7.05 -7.28 9.47
N LEU A 160 -7.91 -6.28 9.61
CA LEU A 160 -9.22 -6.39 10.22
C LEU A 160 -10.19 -5.43 9.51
N ILE A 161 -11.40 -5.91 9.21
CA ILE A 161 -12.51 -5.06 8.77
C ILE A 161 -13.53 -5.00 9.89
N LEU A 162 -13.85 -3.79 10.33
CA LEU A 162 -14.84 -3.49 11.35
C LEU A 162 -16.11 -2.99 10.69
N PHE A 163 -17.26 -3.42 11.20
CA PHE A 163 -18.55 -2.83 10.87
C PHE A 163 -19.29 -2.43 12.13
N GLY A 164 -19.76 -1.19 12.11
CA GLY A 164 -20.64 -0.65 13.13
C GLY A 164 -22.00 -0.29 12.54
N ASP A 165 -22.97 -0.17 13.42
CA ASP A 165 -24.29 0.34 13.08
C ASP A 165 -24.89 0.93 14.36
N PRO A 166 -25.29 2.21 14.38
CA PRO A 166 -26.01 2.78 15.52
C PRO A 166 -27.38 2.11 15.72
N ARG A 167 -27.88 1.35 14.72
CA ARG A 167 -29.11 0.56 14.85
C ARG A 167 -28.83 -0.73 15.66
N PRO A 168 -29.69 -1.08 16.61
CA PRO A 168 -29.45 -2.21 17.52
C PRO A 168 -29.58 -3.61 16.86
N GLU A 169 -30.21 -3.71 15.67
CA GLU A 169 -30.56 -4.99 15.04
C GLU A 169 -30.03 -5.11 13.59
N LEU A 170 -28.72 -5.01 13.38
CA LEU A 170 -28.15 -5.42 12.09
C LEU A 170 -28.32 -6.94 11.93
N LYS A 171 -29.29 -7.38 11.11
CA LYS A 171 -29.55 -8.80 10.84
C LYS A 171 -28.74 -9.27 9.64
N ILE A 172 -27.66 -10.01 9.90
CA ILE A 172 -26.83 -10.60 8.85
C ILE A 172 -27.24 -12.05 8.63
N SER A 173 -27.50 -12.41 7.37
CA SER A 173 -27.80 -13.80 7.01
C SER A 173 -26.55 -14.67 7.08
N ARG A 174 -26.72 -15.98 7.35
CA ARG A 174 -25.59 -16.94 7.31
C ARG A 174 -24.90 -16.99 5.95
N HIS A 175 -25.67 -16.82 4.87
CA HIS A 175 -25.12 -16.78 3.51
C HIS A 175 -24.26 -15.51 3.30
N SER A 176 -24.68 -14.35 3.81
CA SER A 176 -23.86 -13.13 3.81
C SER A 176 -22.56 -13.30 4.58
N ILE A 177 -22.57 -13.95 5.75
CA ILE A 177 -21.35 -14.28 6.51
C ILE A 177 -20.42 -15.18 5.68
N HIS A 178 -20.98 -16.14 4.94
CA HIS A 178 -20.19 -17.00 4.05
C HIS A 178 -19.54 -16.21 2.91
N VAL A 179 -20.30 -15.35 2.22
CA VAL A 179 -19.79 -14.47 1.15
C VAL A 179 -18.68 -13.56 1.68
N LEU A 180 -18.87 -12.97 2.86
CA LEU A 180 -17.88 -12.13 3.52
C LEU A 180 -16.59 -12.88 3.88
N ARG A 181 -16.68 -14.17 4.22
CA ARG A 181 -15.51 -15.02 4.47
C ARG A 181 -14.73 -15.31 3.19
N LEU A 182 -15.43 -15.58 2.09
CA LEU A 182 -14.77 -15.76 0.78
C LEU A 182 -14.13 -14.45 0.32
N MET A 183 -14.84 -13.33 0.51
CA MET A 183 -14.35 -12.00 0.23
C MET A 183 -13.08 -11.68 1.05
N SER A 184 -13.07 -11.94 2.36
CA SER A 184 -11.92 -11.65 3.22
C SER A 184 -10.67 -12.43 2.80
N ALA A 185 -10.83 -13.68 2.40
CA ALA A 185 -9.75 -14.49 1.85
C ALA A 185 -9.19 -13.87 0.55
N GLN A 186 -10.07 -13.44 -0.37
CA GLN A 186 -9.66 -12.81 -1.62
C GLN A 186 -8.94 -11.47 -1.38
N ILE A 187 -9.44 -10.65 -0.45
CA ILE A 187 -8.82 -9.40 -0.04
C ILE A 187 -7.42 -9.66 0.52
N ALA A 188 -7.28 -10.65 1.40
CA ALA A 188 -5.98 -10.98 1.99
C ALA A 188 -4.96 -11.41 0.92
N ILE A 189 -5.39 -12.17 -0.10
CA ILE A 189 -4.55 -12.54 -1.25
C ILE A 189 -4.15 -11.30 -2.05
N THR A 190 -5.10 -10.43 -2.38
CA THR A 190 -4.85 -9.24 -3.19
C THR A 190 -3.95 -8.23 -2.46
N LEU A 191 -4.16 -8.02 -1.16
CA LEU A 191 -3.33 -7.13 -0.35
C LEU A 191 -1.86 -7.59 -0.36
N GLU A 192 -1.62 -8.88 -0.19
CA GLU A 192 -0.27 -9.45 -0.22
C GLU A 192 0.38 -9.33 -1.61
N HIS A 193 -0.42 -9.52 -2.66
CA HIS A 193 0.04 -9.32 -4.04
C HIS A 193 0.47 -7.86 -4.27
N ILE A 194 -0.33 -6.88 -3.83
CA ILE A 194 0.00 -5.46 -3.94
C ILE A 194 1.29 -5.15 -3.17
N ARG A 195 1.41 -5.59 -1.91
CA ARG A 195 2.62 -5.42 -1.08
C ARG A 195 3.86 -6.02 -1.76
N THR A 196 3.73 -7.21 -2.34
CA THR A 196 4.81 -7.89 -3.07
C THR A 196 5.23 -7.10 -4.31
N LEU A 197 4.27 -6.59 -5.08
CA LEU A 197 4.55 -5.77 -6.26
C LEU A 197 5.23 -4.45 -5.89
N GLU A 198 4.75 -3.77 -4.86
CA GLU A 198 5.34 -2.54 -4.33
C GLU A 198 6.81 -2.76 -3.93
N SER A 199 7.09 -3.85 -3.19
CA SER A 199 8.45 -4.22 -2.79
C SER A 199 9.37 -4.50 -3.99
N LYS A 200 8.89 -5.22 -5.01
CA LYS A 200 9.66 -5.49 -6.23
C LYS A 200 9.97 -4.21 -6.99
N PHE A 201 8.98 -3.35 -7.16
CA PHE A 201 9.14 -2.07 -7.86
C PHE A 201 10.13 -1.14 -7.13
N GLN A 202 10.09 -1.11 -5.79
CA GLN A 202 11.08 -0.38 -5.00
C GLN A 202 12.50 -0.96 -5.17
N SER A 203 12.64 -2.28 -5.17
CA SER A 203 13.92 -2.97 -5.37
C SER A 203 14.51 -2.69 -6.75
N GLU A 204 13.69 -2.72 -7.80
CA GLU A 204 14.10 -2.39 -9.18
C GLU A 204 14.54 -0.93 -9.30
N LYS A 205 13.79 0.01 -8.70
CA LYS A 205 14.19 1.42 -8.63
C LYS A 205 15.54 1.60 -7.95
N MET A 206 15.75 0.93 -6.82
CA MET A 206 17.03 0.99 -6.09
C MET A 206 18.17 0.40 -6.90
N ALA A 207 17.96 -0.73 -7.58
CA ALA A 207 18.95 -1.32 -8.47
C ALA A 207 19.30 -0.38 -9.63
N GLY A 208 18.30 0.26 -10.25
CA GLY A 208 18.49 1.27 -11.29
C GLY A 208 19.26 2.49 -10.79
N LEU A 209 18.92 3.03 -9.61
CA LEU A 209 19.68 4.11 -8.97
C LEU A 209 21.11 3.71 -8.64
N GLY A 210 21.33 2.48 -8.18
CA GLY A 210 22.67 1.92 -7.93
C GLY A 210 23.51 1.82 -9.20
N MET A 211 22.92 1.38 -10.31
CA MET A 211 23.58 1.34 -11.61
C MET A 211 23.94 2.75 -12.11
N LEU A 212 23.01 3.70 -12.02
CA LEU A 212 23.26 5.10 -12.38
C LEU A 212 24.33 5.74 -11.49
N ALA A 213 24.30 5.52 -10.18
CA ALA A 213 25.30 6.04 -9.24
C ALA A 213 26.68 5.44 -9.51
N SER A 214 26.77 4.14 -9.83
CA SER A 214 28.01 3.47 -10.21
C SER A 214 28.59 4.05 -11.50
N GLN A 215 27.74 4.32 -12.49
CA GLN A 215 28.16 4.94 -13.74
C GLN A 215 28.64 6.39 -13.53
N ILE A 216 27.91 7.18 -12.73
CA ILE A 216 28.35 8.54 -12.35
C ILE A 216 29.69 8.48 -11.61
N ALA A 217 29.87 7.54 -10.68
CA ALA A 217 31.13 7.39 -9.93
C ALA A 217 32.31 7.02 -10.85
N HIS A 218 32.07 6.14 -11.82
CA HIS A 218 33.04 5.78 -12.85
C HIS A 218 33.43 7.00 -13.70
N ASP A 219 32.46 7.80 -14.12
CA ASP A 219 32.71 8.99 -14.94
C ASP A 219 33.43 10.09 -14.13
N PHE A 220 33.08 10.24 -12.86
CA PHE A 220 33.77 11.16 -11.94
C PHE A 220 35.23 10.75 -11.72
N LYS A 221 35.49 9.44 -11.55
CA LYS A 221 36.85 8.91 -11.42
C LYS A 221 37.66 9.15 -12.69
N SER A 222 37.04 8.97 -13.85
CA SER A 222 37.65 9.25 -15.15
C SER A 222 37.98 10.74 -15.29
N PHE A 223 37.08 11.63 -14.90
CA PHE A 223 37.30 13.08 -14.87
C PHE A 223 38.43 13.47 -13.90
N ILE A 224 38.46 12.91 -12.69
CA ILE A 224 39.55 13.16 -11.73
C ILE A 224 40.90 12.71 -12.29
N ALA A 225 40.96 11.55 -12.94
CA ALA A 225 42.21 11.08 -13.56
C ALA A 225 42.68 12.03 -14.68
N LEU A 226 41.77 12.53 -15.51
CA LEU A 226 42.06 13.51 -16.55
C LEU A 226 42.60 14.82 -15.97
N THR A 227 41.92 15.38 -14.97
CA THR A 227 42.33 16.64 -14.32
C THR A 227 43.66 16.51 -13.57
N GLN A 228 43.92 15.39 -12.90
CA GLN A 228 45.22 15.13 -12.27
C GLN A 228 46.36 15.06 -13.28
N ASN A 229 46.13 14.42 -14.43
CA ASN A 229 47.12 14.36 -15.51
C ASN A 229 47.38 15.76 -16.08
N GLN A 230 46.34 16.59 -16.27
CA GLN A 230 46.51 17.98 -16.70
C GLN A 230 47.29 18.82 -15.68
N SER A 231 46.98 18.72 -14.39
CA SER A 231 47.69 19.44 -13.34
C SER A 231 49.18 19.06 -13.27
N ARG A 232 49.51 17.78 -13.45
CA ARG A 232 50.90 17.32 -13.56
C ARG A 232 51.60 17.90 -14.79
N GLU A 233 50.90 17.97 -15.92
CA GLU A 233 51.46 18.50 -17.17
C GLU A 233 51.67 20.01 -17.08
N ILE A 234 50.74 20.76 -16.49
CA ILE A 234 50.88 22.20 -16.17
C ILE A 234 52.06 22.42 -15.22
N GLY A 235 52.21 21.59 -14.18
CA GLY A 235 53.34 21.64 -13.26
C GLY A 235 54.68 21.49 -13.98
N ARG A 236 54.78 20.54 -14.92
CA ARG A 236 55.99 20.36 -15.74
C ARG A 236 56.30 21.59 -16.61
N VAL A 237 55.28 22.20 -17.22
CA VAL A 237 55.46 23.42 -18.03
C VAL A 237 55.93 24.58 -17.15
N ALA A 238 55.34 24.75 -15.96
CA ALA A 238 55.76 25.78 -15.01
C ALA A 238 57.22 25.57 -14.55
N GLU A 239 57.64 24.33 -14.27
CA GLU A 239 59.03 24.02 -13.93
C GLU A 239 60.00 24.34 -15.07
N THR A 240 59.65 24.02 -16.32
CA THR A 240 60.47 24.38 -17.49
C THR A 240 60.57 25.90 -17.68
N ALA A 241 59.50 26.65 -17.40
CA ALA A 241 59.51 28.11 -17.46
C ALA A 241 60.44 28.71 -16.40
N VAL A 242 60.38 28.22 -15.15
CA VAL A 242 61.25 28.66 -14.06
C VAL A 242 62.72 28.32 -14.36
N GLN A 243 63.01 27.17 -14.95
CA GLN A 243 64.37 26.82 -15.35
C GLN A 243 64.91 27.73 -16.46
N ALA A 244 64.08 28.05 -17.47
CA ALA A 244 64.43 28.99 -18.53
C ALA A 244 64.69 30.40 -17.96
N GLU A 245 63.86 30.87 -17.05
CA GLU A 245 64.03 32.16 -16.36
C GLU A 245 65.35 32.22 -15.56
N ARG A 246 65.68 31.14 -14.82
CA ARG A 246 66.96 31.03 -14.11
C ARG A 246 68.17 31.05 -15.04
N GLN A 247 68.06 30.45 -16.23
CA GLN A 247 69.11 30.48 -17.23
C GLN A 247 69.26 31.89 -17.83
N LEU A 248 68.16 32.56 -18.13
CA LEU A 248 68.15 33.96 -18.59
C LEU A 248 68.83 34.90 -17.59
N ASN A 249 68.46 34.82 -16.31
CA ASN A 249 69.07 35.66 -15.26
C ASN A 249 70.57 35.39 -15.07
N ARG A 250 71.04 34.15 -15.31
CA ARG A 250 72.47 33.82 -15.27
C ARG A 250 73.25 34.38 -16.47
N LEU A 251 72.61 34.49 -17.63
CA LEU A 251 73.21 35.05 -18.83
C LEU A 251 73.28 36.59 -18.76
N ASP A 252 72.24 37.22 -18.22
CA ASP A 252 72.19 38.67 -17.99
C ASP A 252 73.26 39.13 -16.97
N ALA A 253 73.45 38.35 -15.90
CA ALA A 253 74.51 38.58 -14.90
C ALA A 253 75.94 38.42 -15.44
N ARG A 254 76.13 37.80 -16.62
CA ARG A 254 77.44 37.67 -17.28
C ARG A 254 77.75 38.79 -18.27
N GLY A 255 76.83 39.73 -18.49
CA GLY A 255 77.03 40.85 -19.41
C GLY A 255 77.14 40.46 -20.88
N GLU A 256 76.74 39.23 -21.24
CA GLU A 256 76.68 38.79 -22.63
C GLU A 256 75.30 39.15 -23.20
N THR A 257 75.21 40.26 -23.94
CA THR A 257 74.11 40.49 -24.88
C THR A 257 74.22 39.50 -26.05
N SER A 258 74.03 38.21 -25.79
CA SER A 258 73.91 37.19 -26.83
C SER A 258 72.43 37.01 -27.16
N THR A 259 71.97 37.83 -28.11
CA THR A 259 70.64 37.74 -28.72
C THR A 259 70.31 36.30 -29.14
N ALA A 260 71.30 35.50 -29.55
CA ALA A 260 71.14 34.10 -29.91
C ALA A 260 70.63 33.21 -28.75
N ALA A 261 71.19 33.36 -27.54
CA ALA A 261 70.80 32.54 -26.39
C ALA A 261 69.40 32.92 -25.85
N LEU A 262 69.08 34.21 -25.87
CA LEU A 262 67.72 34.71 -25.59
C LEU A 262 66.70 34.17 -26.60
N THR A 263 67.08 34.13 -27.89
CA THR A 263 66.23 33.60 -28.95
C THR A 263 66.02 32.09 -28.80
N GLU A 264 67.05 31.34 -28.42
CA GLU A 264 66.98 29.90 -28.14
C GLU A 264 66.00 29.62 -27.00
N ALA A 265 66.13 30.32 -25.86
CA ALA A 265 65.27 30.14 -24.69
C ALA A 265 63.80 30.52 -24.97
N LEU A 266 63.56 31.63 -25.67
CA LEU A 266 62.22 32.02 -26.13
C LEU A 266 61.63 31.00 -27.10
N LYS A 267 62.45 30.42 -27.98
CA LYS A 267 62.01 29.39 -28.94
C LYS A 267 61.64 28.10 -28.21
N THR A 268 62.39 27.69 -27.20
CA THR A 268 62.06 26.52 -26.37
C THR A 268 60.74 26.72 -25.61
N LEU A 269 60.52 27.91 -25.03
CA LEU A 269 59.25 28.25 -24.36
C LEU A 269 58.06 28.33 -25.33
N LEU A 270 58.28 28.91 -26.51
CA LEU A 270 57.25 29.00 -27.55
C LEU A 270 56.89 27.63 -28.12
N GLU A 271 57.86 26.73 -28.32
CA GLU A 271 57.60 25.35 -28.73
C GLU A 271 56.85 24.57 -27.66
N ALA A 272 57.25 24.67 -26.39
CA ALA A 272 56.53 24.06 -25.28
C ALA A 272 55.06 24.54 -25.21
N ALA A 273 54.84 25.86 -25.38
CA ALA A 273 53.50 26.44 -25.40
C ALA A 273 52.67 26.03 -26.63
N LYS A 274 53.28 25.92 -27.81
CA LYS A 274 52.60 25.46 -29.05
C LYS A 274 52.21 24.00 -28.98
N VAL A 275 53.08 23.14 -28.46
CA VAL A 275 52.77 21.71 -28.23
C VAL A 275 51.59 21.58 -27.27
N GLN A 276 51.55 22.38 -26.19
CA GLN A 276 50.44 22.38 -25.25
C GLN A 276 49.12 22.86 -25.89
N LYS A 277 49.17 23.90 -26.72
CA LYS A 277 47.99 24.42 -27.45
C LYS A 277 47.40 23.39 -28.42
N GLN A 278 48.23 22.74 -29.24
CA GLN A 278 47.77 21.71 -30.19
C GLN A 278 47.17 20.48 -29.49
N LYS A 279 47.68 20.13 -28.32
CA LYS A 279 47.17 19.00 -27.52
C LYS A 279 45.80 19.33 -26.92
N ASN A 280 45.61 20.56 -26.43
CA ASN A 280 44.30 21.04 -25.95
C ASN A 280 43.24 21.11 -27.07
N GLU A 281 43.62 21.52 -28.27
CA GLU A 281 42.70 21.57 -29.43
C GLU A 281 42.26 20.18 -29.92
N LYS A 282 43.07 19.13 -29.70
CA LYS A 282 42.70 17.73 -30.00
C LYS A 282 41.79 17.09 -28.96
N LEU A 283 41.75 17.61 -27.73
CA LEU A 283 40.92 17.11 -26.63
C LEU A 283 39.53 17.77 -26.57
N MET A 284 39.35 18.90 -27.27
CA MET A 284 38.07 19.62 -27.40
C MET A 284 37.25 19.20 -28.63
N LYS A 285 37.75 18.26 -29.43
CA LYS A 285 37.06 17.63 -30.57
C LYS A 285 36.74 16.19 -30.24
#